data_AF-A0A8T3SXV2-F1
#
_entry.id   AF-A0A8T3SXV2-F1
#
_cell.length_a   1.000
_cell.length_b   1.000
_cell.length_c   1.000
_cell.angle_alpha   90.00
_cell.angle_beta   90.00
_cell.angle_gamma   90.00
#
_symmetry.space_group_name_H-M   'P 1'
#
loop_
_entity.id
_entity.type
_entity.pdbx_description
1 polymer ?
#
loop_
_entity_poly.entity_id
_entity_poly.type
_entity_poly.pdbx_seq_one_letter_code
_entity_poly.pdbx_strand_id
1 'polypeptide(L)'
;MTSSPARALLSVSDKSGIVEFARSLHNLGVEILSTGGTARLLSEHDIPVIEVSAYTGFPEIMDGRVKTLHPRIHGGILGRRGVDDAVMASMNIPPIDLLVVNLYPFEQTVARADHTLAEAIENIDIGGPAMLRAAAKNHAHVAVLTDPAQYATALLALERDGAISDSSRFRLAVAAFNHVSVYDGAISDYLSSLDGHGARQSFPAQANGRFIKIMDLRYGENPHQQAAFYRDLYLKPGTLATFRQLQGKELSYNNIADADAAWECVRQFAQPACVIVKHANPCGVAVAEDMSTAYERAYRTDPTSAF
;
A
#
# COMPACT_ATOMS: atom_id res chain seq x y z
N MET A 1 15.95 16.40 19.49
CA MET A 1 17.00 16.29 18.46
C MET A 1 16.85 14.92 17.83
N THR A 2 16.76 14.84 16.50
CA THR A 2 16.72 13.56 15.78
C THR A 2 18.12 12.95 15.78
N SER A 3 18.28 11.76 16.34
CA SER A 3 19.52 11.00 16.37
C SER A 3 19.42 9.76 15.49
N SER A 4 20.56 9.15 15.19
CA SER A 4 20.62 7.86 14.50
C SER A 4 19.83 6.84 15.29
N PRO A 5 19.04 5.95 14.64
CA PRO A 5 18.32 4.91 15.33
C PRO A 5 19.33 4.02 16.05
N ALA A 6 19.14 3.83 17.35
CA ALA A 6 20.00 2.92 18.11
C ALA A 6 19.57 1.47 17.87
N ARG A 7 18.29 1.25 17.56
CA ARG A 7 17.71 -0.08 17.42
C ARG A 7 16.64 -0.16 16.33
N ALA A 8 16.71 -1.20 15.52
CA ALA A 8 15.73 -1.55 14.50
C ALA A 8 15.06 -2.89 14.81
N LEU A 9 13.75 -3.00 14.58
CA LEU A 9 13.00 -4.27 14.60
C LEU A 9 12.57 -4.63 13.18
N LEU A 10 13.06 -5.78 12.69
CA LEU A 10 12.79 -6.29 11.34
C LEU A 10 11.89 -7.52 11.41
N SER A 11 10.68 -7.43 10.86
CA SER A 11 9.71 -8.53 10.81
C SER A 11 8.97 -8.51 9.49
N VAL A 12 9.62 -9.06 8.45
CA VAL A 12 9.12 -9.07 7.08
C VAL A 12 8.72 -10.47 6.62
N SER A 13 7.65 -10.60 5.84
CA SER A 13 7.31 -11.79 5.06
C SER A 13 8.01 -11.80 3.71
N ASP A 14 7.97 -10.68 2.97
CA ASP A 14 8.78 -10.49 1.77
C ASP A 14 10.22 -10.15 2.16
N LYS A 15 11.15 -11.02 1.77
CA LYS A 15 12.58 -10.91 2.09
C LYS A 15 13.38 -10.09 1.07
N SER A 16 12.75 -9.53 0.03
CA SER A 16 13.44 -8.73 -0.97
C SER A 16 14.27 -7.60 -0.34
N GLY A 17 15.58 -7.60 -0.61
CA GLY A 17 16.52 -6.56 -0.17
C GLY A 17 16.78 -6.47 1.33
N ILE A 18 16.22 -7.37 2.16
CA ILE A 18 16.34 -7.24 3.62
C ILE A 18 17.75 -7.49 4.13
N VAL A 19 18.52 -8.36 3.47
CA VAL A 19 19.89 -8.72 3.86
C VAL A 19 20.82 -7.53 3.66
N GLU A 20 20.75 -6.90 2.48
CA GLU A 20 21.54 -5.71 2.14
C GLU A 20 21.17 -4.55 3.06
N PHE A 21 19.87 -4.34 3.28
CA PHE A 21 19.37 -3.30 4.17
C PHE A 21 19.85 -3.49 5.61
N ALA A 22 19.71 -4.70 6.16
CA ALA A 22 20.15 -5.03 7.52
C ALA A 22 21.68 -4.90 7.67
N ARG A 23 22.46 -5.27 6.65
CA ARG A 23 23.92 -5.10 6.66
C ARG A 23 24.30 -3.62 6.72
N SER A 24 23.63 -2.77 5.95
CA SER A 24 23.86 -1.32 6.01
C SER A 24 23.50 -0.74 7.38
N LEU A 25 22.36 -1.14 7.96
CA LEU A 25 21.99 -0.74 9.32
C LEU A 25 23.05 -1.17 10.35
N HIS A 26 23.54 -2.41 10.25
CA HIS A 26 24.59 -2.89 11.14
C HIS A 26 25.89 -2.09 11.01
N ASN A 27 26.30 -1.77 9.79
CA ASN A 27 27.48 -0.93 9.53
C ASN A 27 27.34 0.50 10.08
N LEU A 28 26.10 0.99 10.21
CA LEU A 28 25.78 2.27 10.86
C LEU A 28 25.69 2.16 12.39
N GLY A 29 25.96 0.98 12.97
CA GLY A 29 25.95 0.74 14.41
C GLY A 29 24.56 0.50 15.00
N VAL A 30 23.55 0.20 14.17
CA VAL A 30 22.18 -0.05 14.61
C VAL A 30 22.07 -1.48 15.14
N GLU A 31 21.54 -1.66 16.36
CA GLU A 31 21.22 -2.99 16.89
C GLU A 31 19.97 -3.55 16.22
N ILE A 32 20.02 -4.80 15.77
CA ILE A 32 18.94 -5.42 15.00
C ILE A 32 18.20 -6.45 15.85
N LEU A 33 16.92 -6.22 16.06
CA LEU A 33 15.96 -7.20 16.54
C LEU A 33 15.22 -7.83 15.36
N SER A 34 14.90 -9.12 15.43
CA SER A 34 14.18 -9.78 14.34
C SER A 34 13.35 -10.98 14.78
N THR A 35 12.28 -11.27 14.05
CA THR A 35 11.43 -12.47 14.26
C THR A 35 12.02 -13.69 13.55
N GLY A 36 11.76 -14.90 14.07
CA GLY A 36 12.41 -16.17 13.68
C GLY A 36 12.84 -16.31 12.22
N GLY A 37 11.90 -16.32 11.26
CA GLY A 37 12.23 -16.50 9.84
C GLY A 37 13.13 -15.41 9.24
N THR A 38 13.01 -14.16 9.70
CA THR A 38 13.89 -13.07 9.28
C THR A 38 15.22 -13.14 10.03
N ALA A 39 15.22 -13.43 11.33
CA ALA A 39 16.43 -13.56 12.13
C ALA A 39 17.35 -14.65 11.59
N ARG A 40 16.79 -15.82 11.26
CA ARG A 40 17.52 -16.93 10.66
C ARG A 40 18.23 -16.53 9.36
N LEU A 41 17.51 -15.87 8.45
CA LEU A 41 18.07 -15.39 7.18
C LEU A 41 19.25 -14.44 7.40
N LEU A 42 19.14 -13.51 8.36
CA LEU A 42 20.20 -12.56 8.68
C LEU A 42 21.42 -13.26 9.31
N SER A 43 21.19 -14.21 10.21
CA SER A 43 22.26 -15.03 10.81
C SER A 43 23.00 -15.87 9.78
N GLU A 44 22.30 -16.45 8.80
CA GLU A 44 22.89 -17.20 7.67
C GLU A 44 23.82 -16.34 6.79
N HIS A 45 23.71 -15.01 6.89
CA HIS A 45 24.55 -14.04 6.18
C HIS A 45 25.53 -13.29 7.11
N ASP A 46 25.80 -13.85 8.29
CA ASP A 46 26.71 -13.33 9.31
C ASP A 46 26.37 -11.90 9.79
N ILE A 47 25.09 -11.53 9.78
CA ILE A 47 24.62 -10.25 10.30
C ILE A 47 24.20 -10.44 11.77
N PRO A 48 24.82 -9.76 12.75
CA PRO A 48 24.42 -9.86 14.14
C PRO A 48 22.96 -9.45 14.36
N VAL A 49 22.18 -10.35 14.95
CA VAL A 49 20.75 -10.16 15.16
C VAL A 49 20.32 -10.79 16.49
N ILE A 50 19.45 -10.10 17.21
CA ILE A 50 18.82 -10.60 18.44
C ILE A 50 17.41 -11.06 18.10
N GLU A 51 17.13 -12.34 18.36
CA GLU A 51 15.77 -12.85 18.17
C GLU A 51 14.79 -12.20 19.16
N VAL A 52 13.57 -11.91 18.70
CA VAL A 52 12.49 -11.36 19.54
C VAL A 52 12.19 -12.25 20.74
N SER A 53 12.29 -13.58 20.61
CA SER A 53 12.11 -14.53 21.71
C SER A 53 13.14 -14.31 22.82
N ALA A 54 14.42 -14.21 22.46
CA ALA A 54 15.52 -13.90 23.38
C ALA A 54 15.38 -12.48 23.97
N TYR A 55 14.97 -11.51 23.15
CA TYR A 55 14.72 -10.14 23.60
C TYR A 55 13.55 -10.05 24.59
N THR A 56 12.46 -10.78 24.39
CA THR A 56 11.28 -10.71 25.27
C THR A 56 11.38 -11.65 26.46
N GLY A 57 12.18 -12.71 26.37
CA GLY A 57 12.18 -13.82 27.32
C GLY A 57 10.95 -14.73 27.18
N PHE A 58 10.18 -14.58 26.10
CA PHE A 58 8.96 -15.34 25.84
C PHE A 58 9.14 -16.18 24.57
N PRO A 59 8.94 -17.52 24.62
CA PRO A 59 9.10 -18.37 23.45
C PRO A 59 7.98 -18.12 22.43
N GLU A 60 8.24 -18.52 21.19
CA GLU A 60 7.19 -18.56 20.16
C GLU A 60 6.17 -19.66 20.49
N ILE A 61 4.88 -19.31 20.57
CA ILE A 61 3.78 -20.22 20.87
C ILE A 61 2.65 -20.08 19.85
N MET A 62 1.74 -21.07 19.81
CA MET A 62 0.59 -21.10 18.90
C MET A 62 0.99 -20.91 17.43
N ASP A 63 2.05 -21.62 17.02
CA ASP A 63 2.60 -21.57 15.66
C ASP A 63 2.94 -20.14 15.17
N GLY A 64 3.45 -19.31 16.09
CA GLY A 64 3.89 -17.95 15.77
C GLY A 64 2.81 -16.88 15.79
N ARG A 65 1.56 -17.23 16.13
CA ARG A 65 0.46 -16.27 16.26
C ARG A 65 0.71 -15.18 17.31
N VAL A 66 1.48 -15.48 18.35
CA VAL A 66 1.73 -14.57 19.48
C VAL A 66 3.23 -14.43 19.76
N LYS A 67 3.98 -13.89 18.79
CA LYS A 67 5.43 -13.67 18.92
C LYS A 67 5.85 -12.23 19.26
N THR A 68 5.12 -11.23 18.76
CA THR A 68 5.48 -9.80 18.92
C THR A 68 4.51 -9.01 19.78
N LEU A 69 3.36 -9.60 20.15
CA LEU A 69 2.33 -9.00 21.01
C LEU A 69 2.79 -8.98 22.48
N HIS A 70 3.88 -8.29 22.74
CA HIS A 70 4.54 -8.25 24.04
C HIS A 70 4.82 -6.80 24.50
N PRO A 71 4.62 -6.45 25.79
CA PRO A 71 4.85 -5.10 26.29
C PRO A 71 6.28 -4.60 26.07
N ARG A 72 7.28 -5.47 26.07
CA ARG A 72 8.68 -5.08 25.79
C ARG A 72 8.92 -4.64 24.34
N ILE A 73 8.13 -5.15 23.39
CA ILE A 73 8.16 -4.73 21.98
C ILE A 73 7.33 -3.45 21.83
N HIS A 74 6.05 -3.51 22.19
CA HIS A 74 5.15 -2.36 22.01
C HIS A 74 5.51 -1.16 22.88
N GLY A 75 6.05 -1.36 24.09
CA GLY A 75 6.57 -0.30 24.93
C GLY A 75 7.83 0.34 24.37
N GLY A 76 8.72 -0.42 23.73
CA GLY A 76 9.89 0.12 23.02
C GLY A 76 9.49 1.00 21.84
N ILE A 77 8.41 0.62 21.14
CA ILE A 77 7.85 1.36 20.01
C ILE A 77 7.02 2.58 20.47
N LEU A 78 6.15 2.44 21.46
CA LEU A 78 5.16 3.46 21.85
C LEU A 78 5.65 4.43 22.92
N GLY A 79 6.75 4.11 23.62
CA GLY A 79 7.27 4.96 24.69
C GLY A 79 7.60 6.36 24.18
N ARG A 80 7.00 7.38 24.80
CA ARG A 80 7.24 8.78 24.47
C ARG A 80 8.56 9.21 25.09
N ARG A 81 9.53 9.55 24.26
CA ARG A 81 10.88 9.90 24.73
C ARG A 81 10.82 11.17 25.58
N GLY A 82 11.50 11.17 26.72
CA GLY A 82 11.48 12.26 27.71
C GLY A 82 10.25 12.28 28.64
N VAL A 83 9.22 11.46 28.38
CA VAL A 83 8.01 11.38 29.22
C VAL A 83 7.92 10.01 29.90
N ASP A 84 8.09 8.94 29.12
CA ASP A 84 7.94 7.56 29.60
C ASP A 84 9.30 6.91 29.94
N ASP A 85 10.42 7.63 29.80
CA ASP A 85 11.77 7.09 29.95
C ASP A 85 11.99 6.41 31.32
N ALA A 86 11.45 6.99 32.41
CA ALA A 86 11.59 6.44 33.75
C ALA A 86 10.90 5.08 33.92
N VAL A 87 9.69 4.91 33.35
CA VAL A 87 8.96 3.64 33.40
C VAL A 87 9.54 2.61 32.42
N MET A 88 10.01 3.06 31.25
CA MET A 88 10.72 2.20 30.32
C MET A 88 12.02 1.64 30.94
N ALA A 89 12.78 2.48 31.63
CA ALA A 89 14.01 2.07 32.31
C ALA A 89 13.73 1.11 33.47
N SER A 90 12.74 1.39 34.32
CA SER A 90 12.41 0.51 35.47
C SER A 90 11.92 -0.88 35.03
N MET A 91 11.32 -0.98 33.85
CA MET A 91 10.83 -2.23 33.27
C MET A 91 11.82 -2.86 32.28
N ASN A 92 13.03 -2.30 32.12
CA ASN A 92 14.04 -2.75 31.17
C ASN A 92 13.48 -2.89 29.73
N ILE A 93 12.81 -1.83 29.26
CA ILE A 93 12.23 -1.71 27.92
C ILE A 93 13.07 -0.70 27.11
N PRO A 94 14.11 -1.16 26.41
CA PRO A 94 14.86 -0.31 25.50
C PRO A 94 13.97 0.26 24.38
N PRO A 95 14.25 1.49 23.92
CA PRO A 95 13.57 2.09 22.77
C PRO A 95 13.82 1.32 21.47
N ILE A 96 12.82 1.29 20.60
CA ILE A 96 12.94 0.89 19.18
C ILE A 96 12.69 2.15 18.35
N ASP A 97 13.60 2.46 17.43
CA ASP A 97 13.61 3.72 16.68
C ASP A 97 13.28 3.53 15.19
N LEU A 98 13.49 2.31 14.68
CA LEU A 98 13.13 1.91 13.32
C LEU A 98 12.35 0.59 13.35
N LEU A 99 11.18 0.58 12.71
CA LEU A 99 10.40 -0.64 12.49
C LEU A 99 10.36 -0.93 10.99
N VAL A 100 10.67 -2.17 10.60
CA VAL A 100 10.49 -2.65 9.21
C VAL A 100 9.61 -3.87 9.22
N VAL A 101 8.40 -3.72 8.70
CA VAL A 101 7.37 -4.76 8.71
C VAL A 101 6.60 -4.72 7.41
N ASN A 102 6.62 -5.82 6.66
CA ASN A 102 5.64 -6.08 5.61
C ASN A 102 4.80 -7.30 6.02
N LEU A 103 3.52 -7.26 5.65
CA LEU A 103 2.50 -8.17 6.18
C LEU A 103 2.50 -9.52 5.45
N TYR A 104 1.80 -10.50 6.03
CA TYR A 104 1.55 -11.77 5.35
C TYR A 104 0.79 -11.52 4.04
N PRO A 105 1.08 -12.26 2.96
CA PRO A 105 0.55 -11.97 1.62
C PRO A 105 -0.91 -12.46 1.46
N PHE A 106 -1.82 -12.03 2.35
CA PHE A 106 -3.22 -12.44 2.40
C PHE A 106 -3.91 -12.34 1.02
N GLU A 107 -3.73 -11.21 0.34
CA GLU A 107 -4.29 -10.97 -0.99
C GLU A 107 -3.80 -11.98 -2.03
N GLN A 108 -2.52 -12.38 -1.96
CA GLN A 108 -1.97 -13.39 -2.85
C GLN A 108 -2.54 -14.78 -2.53
N THR A 109 -2.74 -15.09 -1.24
CA THR A 109 -3.37 -16.34 -0.79
C THR A 109 -4.79 -16.47 -1.35
N VAL A 110 -5.63 -15.45 -1.18
CA VAL A 110 -7.04 -15.51 -1.61
C VAL A 110 -7.24 -15.33 -3.12
N ALA A 111 -6.19 -14.90 -3.83
CA ALA A 111 -6.17 -14.84 -5.30
C ALA A 111 -5.93 -16.21 -5.95
N ARG A 112 -5.36 -17.20 -5.22
CA ARG A 112 -5.19 -18.56 -5.77
C ARG A 112 -6.56 -19.22 -5.94
N ALA A 113 -6.76 -19.97 -7.02
CA ALA A 113 -8.05 -20.63 -7.27
C ALA A 113 -8.36 -21.79 -6.29
N ASP A 114 -7.34 -22.35 -5.65
CA ASP A 114 -7.38 -23.58 -4.86
C ASP A 114 -7.26 -23.35 -3.34
N HIS A 115 -7.22 -22.10 -2.88
CA HIS A 115 -7.13 -21.82 -1.45
C HIS A 115 -8.40 -22.26 -0.71
N THR A 116 -8.22 -22.66 0.54
CA THR A 116 -9.30 -22.93 1.48
C THR A 116 -9.58 -21.73 2.38
N LEU A 117 -10.76 -21.67 2.98
CA LEU A 117 -11.07 -20.67 4.00
C LEU A 117 -10.09 -20.76 5.18
N ALA A 118 -9.69 -21.97 5.59
CA ALA A 118 -8.72 -22.16 6.66
C ALA A 118 -7.37 -21.52 6.31
N GLU A 119 -6.84 -21.75 5.10
CA GLU A 119 -5.61 -21.10 4.64
C GLU A 119 -5.73 -19.57 4.61
N ALA A 120 -6.88 -19.03 4.20
CA ALA A 120 -7.12 -17.58 4.23
C ALA A 120 -7.07 -17.04 5.67
N ILE A 121 -7.73 -17.71 6.62
CA ILE A 121 -7.76 -17.33 8.04
C ILE A 121 -6.36 -17.40 8.68
N GLU A 122 -5.56 -18.43 8.39
CA GLU A 122 -4.18 -18.52 8.90
C GLU A 122 -3.25 -17.43 8.34
N ASN A 123 -3.56 -16.89 7.16
CA ASN A 123 -2.78 -15.80 6.55
C ASN A 123 -3.19 -14.40 7.01
N ILE A 124 -4.10 -14.28 7.97
CA ILE A 124 -4.43 -13.01 8.63
C ILE A 124 -3.36 -12.70 9.69
N ASP A 125 -2.54 -11.70 9.43
CA ASP A 125 -1.50 -11.23 10.34
C ASP A 125 -2.11 -10.35 11.45
N ILE A 126 -1.78 -10.68 12.71
CA ILE A 126 -2.20 -9.91 13.89
C ILE A 126 -1.06 -9.01 14.39
N GLY A 127 0.15 -9.58 14.47
CA GLY A 127 1.31 -8.89 15.05
C GLY A 127 1.82 -7.78 14.15
N GLY A 128 1.85 -8.01 12.83
CA GLY A 128 2.28 -7.02 11.84
C GLY A 128 1.47 -5.73 11.90
N PRO A 129 0.14 -5.76 11.72
CA PRO A 129 -0.69 -4.56 11.81
C PRO A 129 -0.63 -3.88 13.18
N ALA A 130 -0.54 -4.64 14.27
CA ALA A 130 -0.38 -4.08 15.61
C ALA A 130 0.92 -3.28 15.75
N MET A 131 2.05 -3.80 15.27
CA MET A 131 3.35 -3.10 15.29
C MET A 131 3.35 -1.89 14.35
N LEU A 132 2.80 -2.03 13.13
CA LEU A 132 2.71 -0.92 12.16
C LEU A 132 1.93 0.26 12.73
N ARG A 133 0.75 0.01 13.30
CA ARG A 133 -0.08 1.04 13.94
C ARG A 133 0.63 1.67 15.13
N ALA A 134 1.34 0.87 15.93
CA ALA A 134 2.09 1.37 17.08
C ALA A 134 3.23 2.33 16.66
N ALA A 135 4.04 1.95 15.67
CA ALA A 135 5.13 2.78 15.18
C ALA A 135 4.62 4.02 14.46
N ALA A 136 3.61 3.88 13.59
CA ALA A 136 3.00 5.01 12.90
C ALA A 136 2.37 6.03 13.86
N LYS A 137 1.71 5.56 14.94
CA LYS A 137 1.21 6.43 16.01
C LYS A 137 2.34 7.21 16.68
N ASN A 138 3.49 6.58 16.90
CA ASN A 138 4.64 7.21 17.56
C ASN A 138 5.68 7.74 16.56
N HIS A 139 5.26 8.23 15.39
CA HIS A 139 6.16 8.71 14.33
C HIS A 139 7.08 9.86 14.78
N ALA A 140 6.73 10.55 15.87
CA ALA A 140 7.60 11.54 16.50
C ALA A 140 8.97 10.96 16.90
N HIS A 141 9.05 9.65 17.15
CA HIS A 141 10.29 8.99 17.60
C HIS A 141 10.65 7.73 16.80
N VAL A 142 9.68 7.13 16.09
CA VAL A 142 9.88 5.87 15.36
C VAL A 142 9.67 6.07 13.87
N ALA A 143 10.63 5.65 13.05
CA ALA A 143 10.42 5.50 11.62
C ALA A 143 9.84 4.11 11.32
N VAL A 144 8.87 4.03 10.41
CA VAL A 144 8.23 2.76 10.03
C VAL A 144 8.34 2.54 8.52
N LEU A 145 8.89 1.41 8.10
CA LEU A 145 8.96 1.01 6.70
C LEU A 145 8.07 -0.21 6.47
N THR A 146 7.25 -0.16 5.43
CA THR A 146 6.28 -1.19 5.07
C THR A 146 6.56 -1.89 3.74
N ASP A 147 7.52 -1.38 2.97
CA ASP A 147 7.80 -1.85 1.60
C ASP A 147 9.31 -1.77 1.31
N PRO A 148 9.92 -2.79 0.67
CA PRO A 148 11.32 -2.78 0.26
C PRO A 148 11.74 -1.55 -0.58
N ALA A 149 10.84 -0.97 -1.37
CA ALA A 149 11.12 0.24 -2.14
C ALA A 149 11.48 1.45 -1.27
N GLN A 150 11.15 1.42 0.02
CA GLN A 150 11.46 2.49 0.97
C GLN A 150 12.89 2.39 1.54
N TYR A 151 13.55 1.23 1.41
CA TYR A 151 14.84 0.94 2.06
C TYR A 151 15.94 1.90 1.61
N ALA A 152 16.10 2.08 0.30
CA ALA A 152 17.16 2.93 -0.25
C ALA A 152 17.04 4.39 0.23
N THR A 153 15.82 4.94 0.24
CA THR A 153 15.60 6.33 0.68
C THR A 153 15.84 6.47 2.19
N ALA A 154 15.46 5.46 2.98
CA ALA A 154 15.72 5.46 4.41
C ALA A 154 17.22 5.39 4.73
N LEU A 155 17.97 4.49 4.08
CA LEU A 155 19.42 4.38 4.24
C LEU A 155 20.14 5.67 3.85
N LEU A 156 19.80 6.26 2.70
CA LEU A 156 20.40 7.53 2.27
C LEU A 156 20.21 8.65 3.30
N ALA A 157 19.03 8.73 3.92
CA ALA A 157 18.78 9.70 5.00
C ALA A 157 19.64 9.41 6.24
N LEU A 158 19.77 8.14 6.63
CA LEU A 158 20.59 7.73 7.77
C LEU A 158 22.09 7.97 7.53
N GLU A 159 22.60 7.65 6.34
CA GLU A 159 24.01 7.84 5.97
C GLU A 159 24.39 9.32 5.89
N ARG A 160 23.51 10.15 5.30
CA ARG A 160 23.80 11.58 5.09
C ARG A 160 23.57 12.42 6.34
N ASP A 161 22.43 12.23 6.99
CA ASP A 161 21.95 13.12 8.05
C ASP A 161 22.07 12.49 9.43
N GLY A 162 22.44 11.21 9.52
CA GLY A 162 22.42 10.46 10.76
C GLY A 162 21.00 10.28 11.33
N ALA A 163 19.94 10.56 10.58
CA ALA A 163 18.56 10.43 11.04
C ALA A 163 17.55 10.48 9.88
N ILE A 164 16.37 9.87 10.08
CA ILE A 164 15.20 10.10 9.22
C ILE A 164 14.47 11.32 9.76
N SER A 165 14.30 12.38 8.96
CA SER A 165 13.66 13.63 9.39
C SER A 165 12.21 13.46 9.84
N ASP A 166 11.71 14.39 10.66
CA ASP A 166 10.34 14.37 11.19
C ASP A 166 9.28 14.32 10.08
N SER A 167 9.49 15.11 9.02
CA SER A 167 8.61 15.11 7.84
C SER A 167 8.63 13.75 7.12
N SER A 168 9.80 13.12 6.99
CA SER A 168 9.90 11.78 6.41
C SER A 168 9.24 10.72 7.29
N ARG A 169 9.44 10.75 8.61
CA ARG A 169 8.76 9.83 9.55
C ARG A 169 7.24 9.99 9.49
N PHE A 170 6.73 11.22 9.40
CA PHE A 170 5.29 11.45 9.23
C PHE A 170 4.76 10.88 7.91
N ARG A 171 5.44 11.09 6.78
CA ARG A 171 5.04 10.49 5.49
C ARG A 171 5.04 8.96 5.55
N LEU A 172 6.05 8.38 6.18
CA LEU A 172 6.16 6.93 6.41
C LEU A 172 5.02 6.40 7.30
N ALA A 173 4.64 7.14 8.34
CA ALA A 173 3.50 6.81 9.19
C ALA A 173 2.17 6.85 8.44
N VAL A 174 1.96 7.87 7.58
CA VAL A 174 0.80 7.92 6.68
C VAL A 174 0.77 6.71 5.75
N ALA A 175 1.92 6.37 5.15
CA ALA A 175 2.03 5.18 4.30
C ALA A 175 1.71 3.88 5.07
N ALA A 176 2.19 3.74 6.31
CA ALA A 176 1.91 2.59 7.15
C ALA A 176 0.42 2.45 7.51
N PHE A 177 -0.27 3.55 7.87
CA PHE A 177 -1.71 3.52 8.12
C PHE A 177 -2.51 3.20 6.85
N ASN A 178 -2.11 3.73 5.69
CA ASN A 178 -2.72 3.38 4.42
C ASN A 178 -2.52 1.89 4.10
N HIS A 179 -1.32 1.34 4.33
CA HIS A 179 -1.03 -0.07 4.10
C HIS A 179 -1.92 -0.97 4.98
N VAL A 180 -2.06 -0.65 6.27
CA VAL A 180 -2.97 -1.37 7.18
C VAL A 180 -4.43 -1.24 6.73
N SER A 181 -4.88 -0.04 6.33
CA SER A 181 -6.24 0.15 5.82
C SER A 181 -6.52 -0.67 4.55
N VAL A 182 -5.53 -0.82 3.68
CA VAL A 182 -5.65 -1.65 2.46
C VAL A 182 -5.75 -3.13 2.83
N TYR A 183 -4.89 -3.58 3.75
CA TYR A 183 -4.85 -4.96 4.23
C TYR A 183 -6.15 -5.39 4.92
N ASP A 184 -6.63 -4.59 5.87
CA ASP A 184 -7.90 -4.87 6.57
C ASP A 184 -9.09 -4.82 5.61
N GLY A 185 -9.06 -3.90 4.63
CA GLY A 185 -10.04 -3.83 3.55
C GLY A 185 -10.07 -5.10 2.70
N ALA A 186 -8.92 -5.68 2.36
CA ALA A 186 -8.84 -6.93 1.62
C ALA A 186 -9.44 -8.12 2.39
N ILE A 187 -9.15 -8.20 3.70
CA ILE A 187 -9.74 -9.23 4.58
C ILE A 187 -11.26 -9.06 4.64
N SER A 188 -11.73 -7.83 4.86
CA SER A 188 -13.15 -7.51 4.92
C SER A 188 -13.86 -7.85 3.61
N ASP A 189 -13.30 -7.46 2.45
CA ASP A 189 -13.87 -7.74 1.13
C ASP A 189 -13.95 -9.26 0.86
N TYR A 190 -12.90 -10.01 1.19
CA TYR A 190 -12.88 -11.46 1.02
C TYR A 190 -13.93 -12.14 1.89
N LEU A 191 -13.94 -11.87 3.19
CA LEU A 191 -14.90 -12.52 4.11
C LEU A 191 -16.34 -12.12 3.80
N SER A 192 -16.59 -10.87 3.39
CA SER A 192 -17.92 -10.39 3.01
C SER A 192 -18.41 -10.95 1.68
N SER A 193 -17.52 -11.53 0.87
CA SER A 193 -17.87 -12.22 -0.36
C SER A 193 -18.43 -13.63 -0.12
N LEU A 194 -18.29 -14.18 1.09
CA LEU A 194 -18.71 -15.54 1.43
C LEU A 194 -20.07 -15.55 2.15
N ASP A 195 -20.87 -16.59 1.93
CA ASP A 195 -22.04 -16.89 2.74
C ASP A 195 -21.69 -17.66 4.03
N GLY A 196 -22.71 -17.99 4.84
CA GLY A 196 -22.54 -18.77 6.08
C GLY A 196 -22.04 -20.21 5.89
N HIS A 197 -21.93 -20.67 4.65
CA HIS A 197 -21.39 -21.98 4.26
C HIS A 197 -20.04 -21.87 3.53
N GLY A 198 -19.49 -20.66 3.38
CA GLY A 198 -18.21 -20.41 2.71
C GLY A 198 -18.28 -20.35 1.19
N ALA A 199 -19.48 -20.25 0.59
CA ALA A 199 -19.64 -20.10 -0.85
C ALA A 199 -19.64 -18.62 -1.26
N ARG A 200 -19.04 -18.29 -2.42
CA ARG A 200 -19.01 -16.91 -2.92
C ARG A 200 -20.38 -16.42 -3.39
N GLN A 201 -20.75 -15.22 -2.97
CA GLN A 201 -21.94 -14.50 -3.40
C GLN A 201 -21.64 -13.55 -4.55
N SER A 202 -22.65 -13.24 -5.38
CA SER A 202 -22.51 -12.27 -6.48
C SER A 202 -22.32 -10.83 -6.00
N PHE A 203 -22.92 -10.48 -4.85
CA PHE A 203 -22.80 -9.16 -4.23
C PHE A 203 -22.42 -9.34 -2.76
N PRO A 204 -21.27 -8.79 -2.32
CA PRO A 204 -20.83 -8.96 -0.95
C PRO A 204 -21.65 -8.09 0.01
N ALA A 205 -21.70 -8.49 1.29
CA ALA A 205 -22.40 -7.72 2.33
C ALA A 205 -21.73 -6.37 2.65
N GLN A 206 -20.42 -6.25 2.37
CA GLN A 206 -19.63 -5.03 2.50
C GLN A 206 -18.62 -4.96 1.35
N ALA A 207 -18.31 -3.74 0.91
CA ALA A 207 -17.29 -3.46 -0.09
C ALA A 207 -16.45 -2.24 0.31
N ASN A 208 -15.12 -2.38 0.29
CA ASN A 208 -14.18 -1.37 0.75
C ASN A 208 -13.37 -0.82 -0.44
N GLY A 209 -13.90 0.24 -1.07
CA GLY A 209 -13.24 0.94 -2.17
C GLY A 209 -11.92 1.60 -1.71
N ARG A 210 -10.82 1.28 -2.40
CA ARG A 210 -9.47 1.76 -2.04
C ARG A 210 -8.84 2.43 -3.26
N PHE A 211 -8.61 3.73 -3.16
CA PHE A 211 -8.19 4.55 -4.30
C PHE A 211 -6.92 5.36 -4.01
N ILE A 212 -6.09 5.51 -5.03
CA ILE A 212 -4.93 6.41 -5.03
C ILE A 212 -5.25 7.64 -5.88
N LYS A 213 -4.95 8.83 -5.36
CA LYS A 213 -5.02 10.08 -6.12
C LYS A 213 -3.97 10.06 -7.23
N ILE A 214 -4.40 10.28 -8.47
CA ILE A 214 -3.50 10.34 -9.64
C ILE A 214 -3.19 11.78 -10.01
N MET A 215 -4.20 12.67 -9.99
CA MET A 215 -4.01 14.09 -10.28
C MET A 215 -5.12 14.95 -9.68
N ASP A 216 -4.82 16.21 -9.44
CA ASP A 216 -5.85 17.25 -9.35
C ASP A 216 -6.40 17.54 -10.75
N LEU A 217 -7.69 17.85 -10.82
CA LEU A 217 -8.35 18.27 -12.07
C LEU A 217 -8.49 19.78 -12.08
N ARG A 218 -8.58 20.37 -13.27
CA ARG A 218 -8.67 21.85 -13.39
C ARG A 218 -9.85 22.42 -12.60
N TYR A 219 -10.99 21.73 -12.63
CA TYR A 219 -12.21 21.98 -11.86
C TYR A 219 -13.11 20.74 -11.98
N GLY A 220 -14.22 20.72 -11.23
CA GLY A 220 -15.26 19.69 -11.28
C GLY A 220 -16.10 19.76 -12.55
N GLU A 221 -17.38 19.41 -12.47
CA GLU A 221 -18.29 19.51 -13.62
C GLU A 221 -18.47 20.98 -14.06
N ASN A 222 -18.44 21.90 -13.09
CA ASN A 222 -18.51 23.34 -13.27
C ASN A 222 -17.29 24.08 -12.66
N PRO A 223 -16.93 25.29 -13.15
CA PRO A 223 -15.70 25.98 -12.74
C PRO A 223 -15.56 26.31 -11.25
N HIS A 224 -16.68 26.42 -10.51
CA HIS A 224 -16.67 26.73 -9.07
C HIS A 224 -16.46 25.49 -8.18
N GLN A 225 -16.41 24.29 -8.77
CA GLN A 225 -16.23 23.03 -8.06
C GLN A 225 -14.77 22.57 -8.16
N GLN A 226 -14.22 22.04 -7.06
CA GLN A 226 -12.92 21.37 -7.07
C GLN A 226 -13.10 19.89 -7.41
N ALA A 227 -12.09 19.29 -8.05
CA ALA A 227 -12.10 17.86 -8.35
C ALA A 227 -10.69 17.29 -8.44
N ALA A 228 -10.59 15.97 -8.25
CA ALA A 228 -9.38 15.20 -8.42
C ALA A 228 -9.73 13.82 -9.00
N PHE A 229 -8.81 13.25 -9.77
CA PHE A 229 -8.95 11.91 -10.32
C PHE A 229 -8.26 10.90 -9.41
N TYR A 230 -9.03 9.92 -8.96
CA TYR A 230 -8.59 8.80 -8.15
C TYR A 230 -8.75 7.52 -8.95
N ARG A 231 -7.87 6.56 -8.69
CA ARG A 231 -7.84 5.27 -9.38
C ARG A 231 -7.80 4.14 -8.37
N ASP A 232 -8.46 3.03 -8.69
CA ASP A 232 -8.41 1.81 -7.90
C ASP A 232 -6.96 1.31 -7.74
N LEU A 233 -6.66 0.70 -6.60
CA LEU A 233 -5.39 0.01 -6.38
C LEU A 233 -5.21 -1.16 -7.36
N TYR A 234 -6.29 -1.88 -7.66
CA TYR A 234 -6.30 -3.08 -8.50
C TYR A 234 -6.82 -2.74 -9.89
N LEU A 235 -5.89 -2.46 -10.78
CA LEU A 235 -6.19 -2.06 -12.14
C LEU A 235 -6.83 -3.21 -12.93
N LYS A 236 -8.03 -2.96 -13.46
CA LYS A 236 -8.61 -3.82 -14.47
C LYS A 236 -8.02 -3.45 -15.84
N PRO A 237 -7.42 -4.40 -16.57
CA PRO A 237 -6.87 -4.15 -17.90
C PRO A 237 -7.90 -3.51 -18.83
N GLY A 238 -7.44 -2.52 -19.59
CA GLY A 238 -8.27 -1.82 -20.57
C GLY A 238 -9.26 -0.82 -19.98
N THR A 239 -9.23 -0.50 -18.69
CA THR A 239 -10.02 0.62 -18.15
C THR A 239 -9.39 1.97 -18.48
N LEU A 240 -10.20 3.04 -18.56
CA LEU A 240 -9.67 4.39 -18.77
C LEU A 240 -8.65 4.76 -17.69
N ALA A 241 -8.81 4.25 -16.47
CA ALA A 241 -7.99 4.62 -15.32
C ALA A 241 -6.47 4.37 -15.49
N THR A 242 -6.06 3.62 -16.52
CA THR A 242 -4.64 3.42 -16.87
C THR A 242 -4.11 4.38 -17.95
N PHE A 243 -4.86 5.42 -18.32
CA PHE A 243 -4.45 6.33 -19.39
C PHE A 243 -3.14 7.07 -19.07
N ARG A 244 -2.41 7.45 -20.12
CA ARG A 244 -1.28 8.36 -20.06
C ARG A 244 -1.54 9.54 -20.97
N GLN A 245 -1.60 10.74 -20.42
CA GLN A 245 -1.67 11.94 -21.22
C GLN A 245 -0.31 12.20 -21.88
N LEU A 246 -0.28 12.25 -23.22
CA LEU A 246 0.94 12.51 -24.00
C LEU A 246 1.13 14.00 -24.31
N GLN A 247 0.04 14.76 -24.42
CA GLN A 247 0.05 16.18 -24.77
C GLN A 247 -1.23 16.89 -24.30
N GLY A 248 -1.25 18.21 -24.49
CA GLY A 248 -2.42 19.06 -24.22
C GLY A 248 -2.40 19.69 -22.83
N LYS A 249 -3.42 20.50 -22.56
CA LYS A 249 -3.65 21.15 -21.27
C LYS A 249 -4.14 20.14 -20.22
N GLU A 250 -4.11 20.54 -18.95
CA GLU A 250 -4.69 19.76 -17.85
C GLU A 250 -6.13 19.32 -18.14
N LEU A 251 -6.51 18.12 -17.70
CA LEU A 251 -7.85 17.58 -17.93
C LEU A 251 -8.86 18.20 -16.94
N SER A 252 -10.06 18.46 -17.45
CA SER A 252 -11.22 18.77 -16.60
C SER A 252 -11.96 17.48 -16.22
N TYR A 253 -12.84 17.55 -15.22
CA TYR A 253 -13.76 16.44 -14.88
C TYR A 253 -14.53 15.94 -16.11
N ASN A 254 -15.11 16.84 -16.89
CA ASN A 254 -15.89 16.48 -18.08
C ASN A 254 -15.05 15.81 -19.16
N ASN A 255 -13.77 16.15 -19.29
CA ASN A 255 -12.89 15.45 -20.24
C ASN A 255 -12.69 13.99 -19.85
N ILE A 256 -12.55 13.70 -18.56
CA ILE A 256 -12.44 12.31 -18.08
C ILE A 256 -13.77 11.57 -18.29
N ALA A 257 -14.89 12.18 -17.94
CA ALA A 257 -16.22 11.58 -18.13
C ALA A 257 -16.54 11.28 -19.61
N ASP A 258 -16.28 12.24 -20.51
CA ASP A 258 -16.49 12.06 -21.95
C ASP A 258 -15.53 11.01 -22.53
N ALA A 259 -14.27 11.00 -22.08
CA ALA A 259 -13.30 9.99 -22.50
C ALA A 259 -13.71 8.58 -22.04
N ASP A 260 -14.25 8.43 -20.83
CA ASP A 260 -14.70 7.14 -20.30
C ASP A 260 -15.90 6.62 -21.09
N ALA A 261 -16.89 7.48 -21.35
CA ALA A 261 -18.04 7.14 -22.19
C ALA A 261 -17.63 6.75 -23.62
N ALA A 262 -16.71 7.51 -24.23
CA ALA A 262 -16.20 7.19 -25.57
C ALA A 262 -15.43 5.86 -25.57
N TRP A 263 -14.61 5.64 -24.55
CA TRP A 263 -13.77 4.46 -24.42
C TRP A 263 -14.59 3.18 -24.19
N GLU A 264 -15.55 3.20 -23.26
CA GLU A 264 -16.41 2.04 -23.00
C GLU A 264 -17.34 1.72 -24.18
N CYS A 265 -17.78 2.74 -24.92
CA CYS A 265 -18.58 2.55 -26.13
C CYS A 265 -17.75 1.94 -27.27
N VAL A 266 -16.57 2.48 -27.58
CA VAL A 266 -15.77 2.01 -28.72
C VAL A 266 -15.28 0.58 -28.51
N ARG A 267 -15.07 0.15 -27.27
CA ARG A 267 -14.64 -1.21 -26.91
C ARG A 267 -15.68 -2.30 -27.14
N GLN A 268 -16.93 -1.94 -27.45
CA GLN A 268 -17.96 -2.92 -27.81
C GLN A 268 -17.76 -3.49 -29.23
N PHE A 269 -16.91 -2.87 -30.05
CA PHE A 269 -16.71 -3.24 -31.45
C PHE A 269 -15.37 -3.95 -31.66
N ALA A 270 -15.39 -5.02 -32.45
CA ALA A 270 -14.16 -5.74 -32.85
C ALA A 270 -13.50 -5.12 -34.09
N GLN A 271 -14.30 -4.50 -34.97
CA GLN A 271 -13.82 -3.77 -36.15
C GLN A 271 -13.21 -2.41 -35.77
N PRO A 272 -12.38 -1.80 -36.63
CA PRO A 272 -12.02 -0.40 -36.51
C PRO A 272 -13.28 0.47 -36.29
N ALA A 273 -13.29 1.21 -35.19
CA ALA A 273 -14.45 1.96 -34.74
C ALA A 273 -14.03 3.34 -34.21
N CYS A 274 -14.93 4.32 -34.38
CA CYS A 274 -14.78 5.65 -33.82
C CYS A 274 -16.07 6.05 -33.10
N VAL A 275 -15.92 6.60 -31.89
CA VAL A 275 -16.99 7.16 -31.09
C VAL A 275 -16.61 8.59 -30.75
N ILE A 276 -17.51 9.54 -31.04
CA ILE A 276 -17.37 10.95 -30.69
C ILE A 276 -18.43 11.25 -29.62
N VAL A 277 -17.99 11.76 -28.48
CA VAL A 277 -18.85 12.05 -27.31
C VAL A 277 -18.80 13.53 -26.98
N LYS A 278 -19.95 14.08 -26.57
CA LYS A 278 -20.06 15.40 -25.95
C LYS A 278 -21.06 15.34 -24.81
N HIS A 279 -20.65 15.81 -23.63
CA HIS A 279 -21.51 15.79 -22.42
C HIS A 279 -22.09 14.39 -22.13
N ALA A 280 -21.23 13.38 -22.13
CA ALA A 280 -21.52 11.96 -21.94
C ALA A 280 -22.46 11.33 -22.99
N ASN A 281 -22.81 12.05 -24.06
CA ASN A 281 -23.68 11.56 -25.12
C ASN A 281 -22.91 11.34 -26.43
N PRO A 282 -23.08 10.20 -27.12
CA PRO A 282 -22.45 9.98 -28.41
C PRO A 282 -23.14 10.85 -29.47
N CYS A 283 -22.38 11.75 -30.10
CA CYS A 283 -22.84 12.52 -31.26
C CYS A 283 -22.50 11.83 -32.60
N GLY A 284 -21.62 10.84 -32.59
CA GLY A 284 -21.30 10.02 -33.76
C GLY A 284 -20.67 8.69 -33.37
N VAL A 285 -21.12 7.60 -34.01
CA VAL A 285 -20.56 6.26 -33.85
C VAL A 285 -20.48 5.61 -35.23
N ALA A 286 -19.30 5.09 -35.58
CA ALA A 286 -19.15 4.34 -36.82
C ALA A 286 -18.12 3.22 -36.68
N VAL A 287 -18.39 2.13 -37.41
CA VAL A 287 -17.42 1.07 -37.72
C VAL A 287 -17.06 1.15 -39.19
N ALA A 288 -15.81 0.84 -39.52
CA ALA A 288 -15.33 0.82 -40.89
C ALA A 288 -14.17 -0.16 -41.08
N GLU A 289 -13.69 -0.24 -42.31
CA GLU A 289 -12.54 -1.01 -42.74
C GLU A 289 -11.21 -0.48 -42.17
N ASP A 290 -11.12 0.82 -41.86
CA ASP A 290 -9.96 1.48 -41.30
C ASP A 290 -10.34 2.66 -40.37
N MET A 291 -9.39 3.13 -39.56
CA MET A 291 -9.64 4.17 -38.55
C MET A 291 -9.98 5.55 -39.14
N SER A 292 -9.42 5.91 -40.30
CA SER A 292 -9.70 7.19 -40.95
C SER A 292 -11.14 7.22 -41.44
N THR A 293 -11.56 6.15 -42.11
CA THR A 293 -12.93 6.00 -42.61
C THR A 293 -13.95 5.93 -41.45
N ALA A 294 -13.61 5.25 -40.35
CA ALA A 294 -14.46 5.21 -39.17
C ALA A 294 -14.65 6.62 -38.57
N TYR A 295 -13.57 7.40 -38.45
CA TYR A 295 -13.64 8.78 -37.98
C TYR A 295 -14.51 9.66 -38.88
N GLU A 296 -14.27 9.64 -40.20
CA GLU A 296 -15.04 10.46 -41.14
C GLU A 296 -16.54 10.15 -41.09
N ARG A 297 -16.90 8.86 -40.99
CA ARG A 297 -18.30 8.44 -40.88
C ARG A 297 -18.93 8.88 -39.56
N ALA A 298 -18.23 8.72 -38.43
CA ALA A 298 -18.71 9.16 -37.12
C ALA A 298 -18.89 10.69 -37.07
N TYR A 299 -17.92 11.45 -37.58
CA TYR A 299 -18.00 12.91 -37.64
C TYR A 299 -19.18 13.41 -38.48
N ARG A 300 -19.50 12.73 -39.59
CA ARG A 300 -20.63 13.08 -40.45
C ARG A 300 -22.00 12.84 -39.83
N THR A 301 -22.11 12.12 -38.70
CA THR A 301 -23.38 11.90 -38.01
C THR A 301 -23.97 13.22 -37.50
N ASP A 302 -23.17 14.01 -36.75
CA ASP A 302 -23.53 15.35 -36.30
C ASP A 302 -22.27 16.23 -36.15
N PRO A 303 -21.82 16.88 -37.23
CA PRO A 303 -20.63 17.75 -37.19
C PRO A 303 -20.78 18.94 -36.24
N THR A 304 -22.01 19.38 -35.95
CA THR A 304 -22.27 20.54 -35.09
C THR A 304 -22.06 20.16 -33.62
N SER A 305 -22.55 18.99 -33.21
CA SER A 305 -22.31 18.48 -31.86
C SER A 305 -20.91 17.90 -31.68
N ALA A 306 -20.22 17.49 -32.75
CA ALA A 306 -18.84 17.04 -32.69
C ALA A 306 -17.82 18.18 -32.42
N PHE A 307 -18.24 19.44 -32.63
CA PHE A 307 -17.47 20.64 -32.28
C PHE A 307 -17.62 21.00 -30.79
#